data_AF-A0A7X7P8F1-F1
#
_entry.id   AF-A0A7X7P8F1-F1
#
_cell.length_a   1.000
_cell.length_b   1.000
_cell.length_c   1.000
_cell.angle_alpha   90.00
_cell.angle_beta   90.00
_cell.angle_gamma   90.00
#
_symmetry.space_group_name_H-M   'P 1'
#
loop_
_entity.id
_entity.type
_entity.pdbx_description
1 polymer ?
#
loop_
_entity_poly.entity_id
_entity_poly.type
_entity_poly.pdbx_seq_one_letter_code
_entity_poly.pdbx_strand_id
1 'polypeptide(L)'
;MRVSSSQARTAAKFFLTLTGGVLLAYFLYFGYQKFGPSKIVLEGVSFGPPAGTVLVRGDVPNLEVGFDQLPFSTRDEVRRAFDLMLQGGSKQAIEIFDAILISYPELFMVEWGVLHVLWESDSLSSNELLRLEHLIRSVKKKATSASLDLYIDSREAYRLGSLPLALDLARKATEKGASFPDFRLWYGELLQEVNRLSQAIGETRVAIGLTKGTSQKAYENLALLYHQQGNLDSCTSVIEYALTKYPADTKLLLLQGYLSEYNGSFDMAEKNYQRILALNPNYKEAQAALNTLGEKSPPAHSSSARITPRDKAQLAYDILEPLVATYPENLPLREALGLAYLKGRSFDKAKQQFKEIQTKDPEYPEIQLRLQEASVTSLRSENDGALTESLNRVMDSIRTTMPSSKHDFSTMLGHYLVRYGASPKEFFTQYAVTNFKEIKKNTWQESFYEPPYYHQYTVLFSKTNQFYGVHVLVIDSSGNSNHLGSAPDIYNRLLKQNSRISGIGIGTGETDCNGTVIDAAVWETLDNFEILARYVSKPSEVRMMRLDKKQISDKMKLCDYLSYLNKY
;
A
#
# COMPACT_ATOMS: atom_id res chain seq x y z
N MET A 1 -49.50 31.03 59.22
CA MET A 1 -49.46 32.31 58.48
C MET A 1 -50.52 32.27 57.38
N ARG A 2 -51.52 33.16 57.39
CA ARG A 2 -52.49 33.29 56.28
C ARG A 2 -51.82 34.12 55.19
N VAL A 3 -51.54 33.51 54.03
CA VAL A 3 -51.01 34.22 52.85
C VAL A 3 -52.08 35.21 52.36
N SER A 4 -51.69 36.46 52.10
CA SER A 4 -52.65 37.46 51.63
C SER A 4 -53.10 37.15 50.20
N SER A 5 -54.34 37.50 49.84
CA SER A 5 -54.88 37.26 48.49
C SER A 5 -54.03 37.92 47.39
N SER A 6 -53.35 39.03 47.72
CA SER A 6 -52.40 39.71 46.84
C SER A 6 -51.17 38.84 46.55
N GLN A 7 -50.55 38.26 47.58
CA GLN A 7 -49.39 37.36 47.43
C GLN A 7 -49.74 36.10 46.62
N ALA A 8 -50.93 35.53 46.85
CA ALA A 8 -51.41 34.38 46.09
C ALA A 8 -51.61 34.72 44.60
N ARG A 9 -52.15 35.90 44.26
CA ARG A 9 -52.31 36.35 42.86
C ARG A 9 -50.98 36.60 42.18
N THR A 10 -50.01 37.19 42.90
CA THR A 10 -48.65 37.42 42.35
C THR A 10 -47.94 36.10 42.09
N ALA A 11 -48.04 35.13 43.02
CA ALA A 11 -47.51 33.79 42.84
C ALA A 11 -48.19 33.04 41.67
N ALA A 12 -49.51 33.14 41.54
CA ALA A 12 -50.26 32.54 40.43
C ALA A 12 -49.88 33.15 39.06
N LYS A 13 -49.72 34.48 38.98
CA LYS A 13 -49.22 35.15 37.78
C LYS A 13 -47.81 34.68 37.43
N PHE A 14 -46.92 34.61 38.41
CA PHE A 14 -45.56 34.10 38.20
C PHE A 14 -45.55 32.66 37.69
N PHE A 15 -46.37 31.79 38.29
CA PHE A 15 -46.52 30.39 37.86
C PHE A 15 -47.11 30.28 36.44
N LEU A 16 -48.12 31.08 36.10
CA LEU A 16 -48.69 31.14 34.75
C LEU A 16 -47.69 31.66 33.70
N THR A 17 -46.89 32.67 34.04
CA THR A 17 -45.82 33.15 33.15
C THR A 17 -44.72 32.12 32.96
N LEU A 18 -44.34 31.40 34.02
CA LEU A 18 -43.33 30.34 33.96
C LEU A 18 -43.83 29.17 33.10
N THR A 19 -45.05 28.69 33.35
CA THR A 19 -45.65 27.58 32.60
C THR A 19 -45.93 27.94 31.14
N GLY A 20 -46.38 29.16 30.87
CA GLY A 20 -46.52 29.69 29.51
C GLY A 20 -45.17 29.76 28.77
N GLY A 21 -44.11 30.21 29.45
CA GLY A 21 -42.75 30.22 28.91
C GLY A 21 -42.21 28.82 28.59
N VAL A 22 -42.46 27.85 29.48
CA VAL A 22 -42.06 26.44 29.27
C VAL A 22 -42.82 25.83 28.09
N LEU A 23 -44.12 26.08 27.95
CA LEU A 23 -44.91 25.61 26.81
C LEU A 23 -44.43 26.23 25.50
N LEU A 24 -44.16 27.53 25.47
CA LEU A 24 -43.59 28.19 24.29
C LEU A 24 -42.24 27.56 23.90
N ALA A 25 -41.34 27.34 24.87
CA ALA A 25 -40.06 26.69 24.63
C ALA A 25 -40.23 25.26 24.10
N TYR A 26 -41.19 24.51 24.64
CA TYR A 26 -41.52 23.16 24.16
C TYR A 26 -42.03 23.16 22.71
N PHE A 27 -42.95 24.07 22.36
CA PHE A 27 -43.43 24.19 20.98
C PHE A 27 -42.35 24.65 20.00
N LEU A 28 -41.48 25.58 20.42
CA LEU A 28 -40.32 26.00 19.63
C LEU A 28 -39.35 24.84 19.42
N TYR A 29 -39.06 24.05 20.45
CA TYR A 29 -38.21 22.87 20.35
C TYR A 29 -38.82 21.79 19.45
N PHE A 30 -40.11 21.51 19.59
CA PHE A 30 -40.83 20.55 18.75
C PHE A 30 -40.89 21.01 17.29
N GLY A 31 -41.17 22.30 17.06
CA GLY A 31 -41.12 22.91 15.74
C GLY A 31 -39.72 22.81 15.14
N TYR A 32 -38.67 23.08 15.92
CA TYR A 32 -37.29 22.92 15.49
C TYR A 32 -36.91 21.46 15.20
N GLN A 33 -37.42 20.48 15.93
CA GLN A 33 -37.18 19.06 15.58
C GLN A 33 -37.88 18.67 14.27
N LYS A 34 -39.08 19.19 14.01
CA LYS A 34 -39.88 18.82 12.84
C LYS A 34 -39.48 19.55 11.56
N PHE A 35 -39.07 20.82 11.68
CA PHE A 35 -38.76 21.71 10.55
C PHE A 35 -37.31 22.21 10.55
N GLY A 36 -36.52 21.85 11.56
CA GLY A 36 -35.10 22.17 11.61
C GLY A 36 -34.30 21.42 10.54
N PRO A 37 -33.02 21.77 10.39
CA PRO A 37 -32.21 21.25 9.31
C PRO A 37 -32.03 19.74 9.46
N SER A 38 -32.25 19.02 8.35
CA SER A 38 -32.10 17.56 8.32
C SER A 38 -30.71 17.14 8.80
N LYS A 39 -30.66 16.07 9.60
CA LYS A 39 -29.43 15.54 10.18
C LYS A 39 -29.14 14.17 9.62
N ILE A 40 -27.86 13.83 9.53
CA ILE A 40 -27.37 12.51 9.19
C ILE A 40 -26.53 11.98 10.36
N VAL A 41 -26.60 10.68 10.57
CA VAL A 41 -25.81 9.98 11.59
C VAL A 41 -24.80 9.11 10.86
N LEU A 42 -23.52 9.30 11.18
CA LEU A 42 -22.45 8.55 10.55
C LEU A 42 -22.28 7.19 11.24
N GLU A 43 -22.15 6.17 10.41
CA GLU A 43 -21.83 4.81 10.84
C GLU A 43 -20.36 4.72 11.30
N GLY A 44 -20.06 3.75 12.15
CA GLY A 44 -18.69 3.45 12.54
C GLY A 44 -17.94 2.78 11.40
N VAL A 45 -16.99 3.48 10.80
CA VAL A 45 -16.11 2.94 9.75
C VAL A 45 -14.64 3.12 10.13
N SER A 46 -13.78 2.22 9.69
CA SER A 46 -12.34 2.29 9.99
C SER A 46 -11.78 3.64 9.53
N PHE A 47 -11.09 4.31 10.46
CA PHE A 47 -10.52 5.65 10.30
C PHE A 47 -11.54 6.78 10.05
N GLY A 48 -12.85 6.50 10.08
CA GLY A 48 -13.91 7.51 10.12
C GLY A 48 -14.06 8.15 11.51
N PRO A 49 -15.03 9.06 11.69
CA PRO A 49 -15.33 9.63 12.99
C PRO A 49 -15.99 8.59 13.91
N PRO A 50 -16.12 8.87 15.22
CA PRO A 50 -16.83 7.97 16.14
C PRO A 50 -18.24 7.62 15.63
N ALA A 51 -18.64 6.36 15.78
CA ALA A 51 -19.98 5.91 15.43
C ALA A 51 -21.03 6.77 16.15
N GLY A 52 -22.08 7.18 15.44
CA GLY A 52 -23.11 8.06 15.99
C GLY A 52 -22.79 9.55 15.89
N THR A 53 -21.70 9.94 15.24
CA THR A 53 -21.41 11.35 14.93
C THR A 53 -22.57 11.94 14.11
N VAL A 54 -23.15 13.03 14.60
CA VAL A 54 -24.31 13.70 13.98
C VAL A 54 -23.84 14.92 13.20
N LEU A 55 -24.19 14.98 11.93
CA LEU A 55 -23.95 16.14 11.07
C LEU A 55 -25.28 16.72 10.59
N VAL A 56 -25.30 18.04 10.41
CA VAL A 56 -26.34 18.67 9.61
C VAL A 56 -26.10 18.28 8.15
N ARG A 57 -27.16 17.92 7.40
CA ARG A 57 -27.04 17.57 5.98
C ARG A 57 -26.57 18.78 5.18
N GLY A 58 -27.23 19.92 5.42
CA GLY A 58 -26.98 21.15 4.68
C GLY A 58 -27.56 21.13 3.26
N ASP A 59 -27.27 22.19 2.54
CA ASP A 59 -27.50 22.32 1.10
C ASP A 59 -26.40 21.52 0.38
N VAL A 60 -26.75 20.44 -0.33
CA VAL A 60 -25.78 19.59 -1.02
C VAL A 60 -26.29 19.26 -2.42
N PRO A 61 -25.41 19.28 -3.45
CA PRO A 61 -25.83 18.92 -4.80
C PRO A 61 -26.11 17.43 -4.90
N ASN A 62 -27.09 17.06 -5.75
CA ASN A 62 -27.36 15.67 -6.07
C ASN A 62 -26.62 15.29 -7.37
N LEU A 63 -25.53 14.54 -7.25
CA LEU A 63 -24.74 14.08 -8.39
C LEU A 63 -25.48 13.05 -9.23
N GLU A 64 -26.37 12.25 -8.64
CA GLU A 64 -26.96 11.06 -9.28
C GLU A 64 -28.18 11.39 -10.15
N VAL A 65 -28.53 12.68 -10.31
CA VAL A 65 -29.67 13.09 -11.13
C VAL A 65 -29.50 12.58 -12.57
N GLY A 66 -30.47 11.77 -13.02
CA GLY A 66 -30.48 11.17 -14.35
C GLY A 66 -29.60 9.92 -14.51
N PHE A 67 -28.73 9.60 -13.54
CA PHE A 67 -27.82 8.46 -13.64
C PHE A 67 -28.58 7.12 -13.70
N ASP A 68 -29.58 6.94 -12.83
CA ASP A 68 -30.35 5.68 -12.76
C ASP A 68 -31.19 5.40 -14.01
N GLN A 69 -31.47 6.42 -14.82
CA GLN A 69 -32.25 6.30 -16.05
C GLN A 69 -31.38 5.89 -17.25
N LEU A 70 -30.05 5.86 -17.09
CA LEU A 70 -29.12 5.51 -18.16
C LEU A 70 -29.12 4.00 -18.47
N PRO A 71 -28.89 3.63 -19.73
CA PRO A 71 -28.60 2.25 -20.10
C PRO A 71 -27.46 1.66 -19.25
N PHE A 72 -27.52 0.37 -18.97
CA PHE A 72 -26.49 -0.32 -18.16
C PHE A 72 -25.07 -0.10 -18.72
N SER A 73 -24.91 -0.20 -20.05
CA SER A 73 -23.62 0.05 -20.71
C SER A 73 -23.09 1.46 -20.49
N THR A 74 -23.95 2.48 -20.53
CA THR A 74 -23.54 3.87 -20.26
C THR A 74 -23.14 4.06 -18.80
N ARG A 75 -23.88 3.45 -17.85
CA ARG A 75 -23.50 3.49 -16.41
C ARG A 75 -22.16 2.82 -16.15
N ASP A 76 -21.88 1.73 -16.86
CA ASP A 76 -20.59 1.04 -16.76
C ASP A 76 -19.43 1.90 -17.30
N GLU A 77 -19.62 2.57 -18.44
CA GLU A 77 -18.63 3.52 -18.98
C GLU A 77 -18.41 4.74 -18.07
N VAL A 78 -19.46 5.27 -17.42
CA VAL A 78 -19.30 6.33 -16.39
C VAL A 78 -18.42 5.83 -15.25
N ARG A 79 -18.69 4.63 -14.71
CA ARG A 79 -17.88 4.05 -13.62
C ARG A 79 -16.44 3.86 -14.05
N ARG A 80 -16.23 3.29 -15.24
CA ARG A 80 -14.90 3.12 -15.83
C ARG A 80 -14.14 4.44 -15.96
N ALA A 81 -14.80 5.52 -16.36
CA ALA A 81 -14.17 6.84 -16.45
C ALA A 81 -13.73 7.37 -15.08
N PHE A 82 -14.54 7.19 -14.04
CA PHE A 82 -14.16 7.53 -12.66
C PHE A 82 -13.01 6.65 -12.14
N ASP A 83 -13.01 5.35 -12.44
CA ASP A 83 -11.92 4.44 -12.08
C ASP A 83 -10.61 4.85 -12.76
N LEU A 84 -10.67 5.23 -14.04
CA LEU A 84 -9.52 5.75 -14.77
C LEU A 84 -9.00 7.06 -14.17
N MET A 85 -9.90 7.97 -13.80
CA MET A 85 -9.54 9.21 -13.11
C MET A 85 -8.79 8.92 -11.80
N LEU A 86 -9.30 7.99 -10.97
CA LEU A 86 -8.66 7.59 -9.71
C LEU A 86 -7.29 6.92 -9.90
N GLN A 87 -7.06 6.30 -11.07
CA GLN A 87 -5.78 5.67 -11.43
C GLN A 87 -4.80 6.62 -12.12
N GLY A 88 -5.15 7.90 -12.28
CA GLY A 88 -4.32 8.90 -12.97
C GLY A 88 -4.44 8.88 -14.50
N GLY A 89 -5.39 8.11 -15.05
CA GLY A 89 -5.76 8.09 -16.47
C GLY A 89 -6.62 9.29 -16.88
N SER A 90 -6.21 10.51 -16.53
CA SER A 90 -6.97 11.76 -16.72
C SER A 90 -7.43 11.97 -18.15
N LYS A 91 -6.55 11.70 -19.13
CA LYS A 91 -6.87 11.87 -20.55
C LYS A 91 -7.94 10.88 -21.01
N GLN A 92 -7.78 9.61 -20.68
CA GLN A 92 -8.74 8.55 -21.04
C GLN A 92 -10.10 8.79 -20.35
N ALA A 93 -10.08 9.25 -19.10
CA ALA A 93 -11.29 9.61 -18.38
C ALA A 93 -12.05 10.76 -19.07
N ILE A 94 -11.35 11.83 -19.46
CA ILE A 94 -11.96 12.96 -20.20
C ILE A 94 -12.55 12.49 -21.54
N GLU A 95 -11.84 11.65 -22.30
CA GLU A 95 -12.33 11.12 -23.58
C GLU A 95 -13.67 10.36 -23.42
N ILE A 96 -13.78 9.53 -22.38
CA ILE A 96 -15.03 8.80 -22.09
C ILE A 96 -16.12 9.75 -21.61
N PHE A 97 -15.81 10.68 -20.71
CA PHE A 97 -16.77 11.68 -20.25
C PHE A 97 -17.31 12.53 -21.40
N ASP A 98 -16.46 12.94 -22.34
CA ASP A 98 -16.87 13.71 -23.52
C ASP A 98 -17.81 12.92 -24.43
N ALA A 99 -17.49 11.64 -24.68
CA ALA A 99 -18.38 10.77 -25.46
C ALA A 99 -19.76 10.66 -24.82
N ILE A 100 -19.83 10.59 -23.48
CA ILE A 100 -21.08 10.51 -22.74
C ILE A 100 -21.85 11.84 -22.81
N LEU A 101 -21.17 12.99 -22.63
CA LEU A 101 -21.80 14.32 -22.65
C LEU A 101 -22.36 14.70 -24.02
N ILE A 102 -21.87 14.13 -25.13
CA ILE A 102 -22.47 14.30 -26.46
C ILE A 102 -23.91 13.76 -26.49
N SER A 103 -24.12 12.59 -25.88
CA SER A 103 -25.43 11.91 -25.89
C SER A 103 -26.32 12.35 -24.71
N TYR A 104 -25.70 12.73 -23.60
CA TYR A 104 -26.38 13.06 -22.34
C TYR A 104 -25.81 14.35 -21.74
N PRO A 105 -26.07 15.52 -22.37
CA PRO A 105 -25.47 16.81 -21.96
C PRO A 105 -25.95 17.30 -20.59
N GLU A 106 -27.00 16.69 -20.03
CA GLU A 106 -27.58 17.04 -18.73
C GLU A 106 -27.04 16.19 -17.57
N LEU A 107 -26.11 15.25 -17.82
CA LEU A 107 -25.54 14.42 -16.76
C LEU A 107 -24.57 15.19 -15.88
N PHE A 108 -25.10 15.70 -14.78
CA PHE A 108 -24.36 16.48 -13.80
C PHE A 108 -23.15 15.73 -13.23
N MET A 109 -23.27 14.44 -12.92
CA MET A 109 -22.15 13.60 -12.46
C MET A 109 -20.96 13.60 -13.44
N VAL A 110 -21.23 13.62 -14.74
CA VAL A 110 -20.18 13.55 -15.77
C VAL A 110 -19.49 14.90 -15.91
N GLU A 111 -20.25 16.00 -15.92
CA GLU A 111 -19.68 17.35 -15.84
C GLU A 111 -18.82 17.52 -14.57
N TRP A 112 -19.28 16.98 -13.43
CA TRP A 112 -18.53 16.95 -12.17
C TRP A 112 -17.20 16.20 -12.30
N GLY A 113 -17.22 15.02 -12.91
CA GLY A 113 -16.00 14.24 -13.18
C GLY A 113 -14.99 15.01 -14.02
N VAL A 114 -15.42 15.67 -15.10
CA VAL A 114 -14.54 16.49 -15.94
C VAL A 114 -13.97 17.67 -15.15
N LEU A 115 -14.77 18.38 -14.36
CA LEU A 115 -14.29 19.46 -13.50
C LEU A 115 -13.20 18.99 -12.54
N HIS A 116 -13.39 17.82 -11.92
CA HIS A 116 -12.38 17.24 -11.04
C HIS A 116 -11.07 16.95 -11.78
N VAL A 117 -11.12 16.33 -12.96
CA VAL A 117 -9.89 16.07 -13.74
C VAL A 117 -9.16 17.38 -14.07
N LEU A 118 -9.89 18.41 -14.50
CA LEU A 118 -9.31 19.70 -14.87
C LEU A 118 -8.69 20.42 -13.66
N TRP A 119 -9.36 20.41 -12.50
CA TRP A 119 -8.80 21.04 -11.31
C TRP A 119 -7.60 20.32 -10.71
N GLU A 120 -7.50 19.00 -10.87
CA GLU A 120 -6.35 18.21 -10.37
C GLU A 120 -5.19 18.17 -11.37
N SER A 121 -5.31 18.82 -12.53
CA SER A 121 -4.25 18.91 -13.52
C SER A 121 -3.20 19.95 -13.14
N ASP A 122 -1.91 19.58 -13.15
CA ASP A 122 -0.78 20.46 -12.82
C ASP A 122 -0.75 21.76 -13.64
N SER A 123 -1.21 21.70 -14.88
CA SER A 123 -1.29 22.84 -15.79
C SER A 123 -2.40 22.65 -16.81
N LEU A 124 -3.12 23.72 -17.12
CA LEU A 124 -4.17 23.74 -18.14
C LEU A 124 -3.72 24.56 -19.34
N SER A 125 -3.92 24.03 -20.56
CA SER A 125 -3.80 24.80 -21.79
C SER A 125 -4.87 25.89 -21.85
N SER A 126 -4.70 26.90 -22.72
CA SER A 126 -5.70 27.97 -22.90
C SER A 126 -7.08 27.43 -23.27
N ASN A 127 -7.13 26.35 -24.05
CA ASN A 127 -8.39 25.71 -24.44
C ASN A 127 -9.05 24.99 -23.26
N GLU A 128 -8.26 24.31 -22.42
CA GLU A 128 -8.78 23.63 -21.23
C GLU A 128 -9.25 24.63 -20.15
N LEU A 129 -8.59 25.78 -20.04
CA LEU A 129 -9.05 26.90 -19.21
C LEU A 129 -10.41 27.43 -19.67
N LEU A 130 -10.57 27.71 -20.96
CA LEU A 130 -11.86 28.15 -21.51
C LEU A 130 -12.95 27.10 -21.30
N ARG A 131 -12.59 25.82 -21.45
CA ARG A 131 -13.49 24.70 -21.18
C ARG A 131 -13.88 24.63 -19.71
N LEU A 132 -12.93 24.78 -18.79
CA LEU A 132 -13.17 24.82 -17.35
C LEU A 132 -14.16 25.94 -16.99
N GLU A 133 -13.93 27.15 -17.50
CA GLU A 133 -14.82 28.30 -17.27
C GLU A 133 -16.25 28.05 -17.78
N HIS A 134 -16.37 27.44 -18.96
CA HIS A 134 -17.67 27.08 -19.53
C HIS A 134 -18.38 26.03 -18.69
N LEU A 135 -17.69 24.97 -18.27
CA LEU A 135 -18.23 23.92 -17.42
C LEU A 135 -18.66 24.46 -16.05
N ILE A 136 -17.85 25.30 -15.41
CA ILE A 136 -18.21 25.97 -14.16
C ILE A 136 -19.53 26.73 -14.32
N ARG A 137 -19.67 27.51 -15.39
CA ARG A 137 -20.91 28.27 -15.65
C ARG A 137 -22.11 27.35 -15.87
N SER A 138 -21.93 26.25 -16.59
CA SER A 138 -22.96 25.22 -16.80
C SER A 138 -23.40 24.60 -15.47
N VAL A 139 -22.44 24.12 -14.68
CA VAL A 139 -22.64 23.47 -13.38
C VAL A 139 -23.35 24.40 -12.40
N LYS A 140 -22.90 25.65 -12.26
CA LYS A 140 -23.57 26.63 -11.37
C LYS A 140 -25.00 26.97 -11.80
N LYS A 141 -25.27 26.98 -13.11
CA LYS A 141 -26.62 27.22 -13.63
C LYS A 141 -27.55 26.03 -13.36
N LYS A 142 -27.04 24.80 -13.47
CA LYS A 142 -27.81 23.56 -13.31
C LYS A 142 -28.02 23.19 -11.84
N ALA A 143 -26.97 23.27 -11.03
CA ALA A 143 -27.01 22.95 -9.63
C ALA A 143 -27.34 24.20 -8.81
N THR A 144 -28.62 24.36 -8.45
CA THR A 144 -29.06 25.42 -7.53
C THR A 144 -28.64 25.10 -6.10
N SER A 145 -27.35 25.23 -5.80
CA SER A 145 -26.78 24.94 -4.48
C SER A 145 -25.75 26.00 -4.10
N ALA A 146 -26.05 26.77 -3.05
CA ALA A 146 -25.19 27.85 -2.59
C ALA A 146 -23.90 27.33 -1.94
N SER A 147 -23.92 26.11 -1.38
CA SER A 147 -22.70 25.46 -0.87
C SER A 147 -21.77 25.03 -2.00
N LEU A 148 -22.33 24.56 -3.12
CA LEU A 148 -21.56 24.20 -4.30
C LEU A 148 -20.91 25.42 -4.95
N ASP A 149 -21.64 26.52 -5.06
CA ASP A 149 -21.07 27.78 -5.58
C ASP A 149 -19.85 28.21 -4.78
N LEU A 150 -19.93 28.15 -3.44
CA LEU A 150 -18.82 28.46 -2.54
C LEU A 150 -17.64 27.52 -2.73
N TYR A 151 -17.90 26.22 -2.95
CA TYR A 151 -16.85 25.25 -3.24
C TYR A 151 -16.13 25.55 -4.56
N ILE A 152 -16.89 25.83 -5.63
CA ILE A 152 -16.32 26.19 -6.93
C ILE A 152 -15.53 27.49 -6.83
N ASP A 153 -16.06 28.50 -6.15
CA ASP A 153 -15.37 29.78 -5.94
C ASP A 153 -14.09 29.59 -5.12
N SER A 154 -14.07 28.63 -4.18
CA SER A 154 -12.87 28.26 -3.44
C SER A 154 -11.80 27.64 -4.35
N ARG A 155 -12.17 26.70 -5.23
CA ARG A 155 -11.25 26.09 -6.21
C ARG A 155 -10.68 27.14 -7.17
N GLU A 156 -11.52 28.06 -7.64
CA GLU A 156 -11.10 29.15 -8.53
C GLU A 156 -10.21 30.17 -7.81
N ALA A 157 -10.55 30.56 -6.58
CA ALA A 157 -9.72 31.44 -5.76
C ALA A 157 -8.33 30.83 -5.53
N TYR A 158 -8.25 29.53 -5.27
CA TYR A 158 -7.00 28.80 -5.13
C TYR A 158 -6.18 28.80 -6.43
N ARG A 159 -6.82 28.48 -7.57
CA ARG A 159 -6.20 28.50 -8.91
C ARG A 159 -5.64 29.88 -9.26
N LEU A 160 -6.31 30.95 -8.83
CA LEU A 160 -5.86 32.35 -9.00
C LEU A 160 -4.80 32.78 -7.97
N GLY A 161 -4.35 31.90 -7.09
CA GLY A 161 -3.30 32.14 -6.09
C GLY A 161 -3.77 32.79 -4.79
N SER A 162 -5.08 32.92 -4.58
CA SER A 162 -5.66 33.53 -3.37
C SER A 162 -6.00 32.48 -2.31
N LEU A 163 -4.96 31.91 -1.66
CA LEU A 163 -5.12 30.89 -0.62
C LEU A 163 -6.01 31.33 0.57
N PRO A 164 -5.92 32.56 1.12
CA PRO A 164 -6.79 32.98 2.22
C PRO A 164 -8.28 33.02 1.85
N LEU A 165 -8.60 33.48 0.64
CA LEU A 165 -9.97 33.51 0.14
C LEU A 165 -10.49 32.09 -0.12
N ALA A 166 -9.67 31.25 -0.75
CA ALA A 166 -9.99 29.85 -0.98
C ALA A 166 -10.33 29.13 0.34
N LEU A 167 -9.51 29.31 1.37
CA LEU A 167 -9.70 28.67 2.69
C LEU A 167 -11.00 29.13 3.37
N ASP A 168 -11.33 30.43 3.31
CA ASP A 168 -12.58 30.95 3.87
C ASP A 168 -13.82 30.44 3.11
N LEU A 169 -13.75 30.41 1.78
CA LEU A 169 -14.83 29.90 0.93
C LEU A 169 -15.04 28.39 1.13
N ALA A 170 -13.97 27.61 1.23
CA ALA A 170 -14.05 26.17 1.52
C ALA A 170 -14.69 25.90 2.89
N ARG A 171 -14.31 26.66 3.93
CA ARG A 171 -14.94 26.60 5.24
C ARG A 171 -16.45 26.90 5.15
N LYS A 172 -16.84 27.97 4.45
CA LYS A 172 -18.26 28.32 4.27
C LYS A 172 -19.01 27.24 3.49
N ALA A 173 -18.38 26.61 2.49
CA ALA A 173 -18.95 25.49 1.75
C ALA A 173 -19.23 24.30 2.66
N THR A 174 -18.29 23.94 3.55
CA THR A 174 -18.47 22.84 4.51
C THR A 174 -19.43 23.16 5.66
N GLU A 175 -19.62 24.43 6.02
CA GLU A 175 -20.66 24.88 6.96
C GLU A 175 -22.06 24.76 6.33
N LYS A 176 -22.23 25.16 5.07
CA LYS A 176 -23.52 25.13 4.36
C LYS A 176 -23.90 23.75 3.82
N GLY A 177 -22.94 23.00 3.30
CA GLY A 177 -23.10 21.68 2.68
C GLY A 177 -22.37 20.59 3.46
N ALA A 178 -22.69 20.50 4.76
CA ALA A 178 -21.89 19.73 5.71
C ALA A 178 -21.81 18.22 5.45
N SER A 179 -22.73 17.66 4.66
CA SER A 179 -22.76 16.24 4.28
C SER A 179 -22.15 15.91 2.91
N PHE A 180 -21.51 16.86 2.23
CA PHE A 180 -20.87 16.60 0.94
C PHE A 180 -19.37 16.25 1.12
N PRO A 181 -18.93 15.04 0.77
CA PRO A 181 -17.55 14.59 1.02
C PRO A 181 -16.48 15.45 0.34
N ASP A 182 -16.70 15.89 -0.90
CA ASP A 182 -15.68 16.61 -1.68
C ASP A 182 -15.37 17.97 -1.07
N PHE A 183 -16.35 18.62 -0.42
CA PHE A 183 -16.13 19.88 0.30
C PHE A 183 -15.19 19.66 1.49
N ARG A 184 -15.35 18.54 2.20
CA ARG A 184 -14.52 18.16 3.35
C ARG A 184 -13.09 17.85 2.93
N LEU A 185 -12.93 17.07 1.85
CA LEU A 185 -11.61 16.74 1.32
C LEU A 185 -10.86 17.97 0.83
N TRP A 186 -11.54 18.84 0.08
CA TRP A 186 -10.93 20.09 -0.39
C TRP A 186 -10.56 21.03 0.74
N TYR A 187 -11.44 21.21 1.74
CA TYR A 187 -11.08 22.01 2.90
C TYR A 187 -9.92 21.40 3.68
N GLY A 188 -9.86 20.07 3.80
CA GLY A 188 -8.74 19.34 4.37
C GLY A 188 -7.42 19.59 3.63
N GLU A 189 -7.42 19.57 2.30
CA GLU A 189 -6.25 19.88 1.47
C GLU A 189 -5.77 21.33 1.67
N LEU A 190 -6.67 22.30 1.68
CA LEU A 190 -6.28 23.69 1.95
C LEU A 190 -5.74 23.88 3.38
N LEU A 191 -6.31 23.17 4.36
CA LEU A 191 -5.81 23.16 5.74
C LEU A 191 -4.43 22.53 5.84
N GLN A 192 -4.16 21.48 5.06
CA GLN A 192 -2.85 20.85 4.97
C GLN A 192 -1.78 21.83 4.50
N GLU A 193 -2.06 22.60 3.45
CA GLU A 193 -1.11 23.58 2.92
C GLU A 193 -0.75 24.69 3.90
N VAL A 194 -1.72 25.15 4.69
CA VAL A 194 -1.48 26.11 5.78
C VAL A 194 -0.98 25.45 7.07
N ASN A 195 -0.53 24.19 6.99
CA ASN A 195 0.03 23.38 8.07
C ASN A 195 -0.90 23.21 9.29
N ARG A 196 -2.22 23.25 9.08
CA ARG A 196 -3.26 22.99 10.09
C ARG A 196 -3.65 21.51 10.09
N LEU A 197 -2.66 20.64 10.25
CA LEU A 197 -2.78 19.18 10.06
C LEU A 197 -3.87 18.54 10.92
N SER A 198 -4.01 18.93 12.19
CA SER A 198 -5.04 18.37 13.08
C SER A 198 -6.47 18.68 12.60
N GLN A 199 -6.70 19.87 12.04
CA GLN A 199 -8.00 20.24 11.48
C GLN A 199 -8.25 19.47 10.18
N ALA A 200 -7.23 19.37 9.31
CA ALA A 200 -7.30 18.61 8.07
C ALA A 200 -7.62 17.12 8.31
N ILE A 201 -7.03 16.50 9.33
CA ILE A 201 -7.33 15.13 9.75
C ILE A 201 -8.80 15.01 10.15
N GLY A 202 -9.32 15.97 10.92
CA GLY A 202 -10.74 16.00 11.32
C GLY A 202 -11.68 15.99 10.13
N GLU A 203 -11.47 16.89 9.17
CA GLU A 203 -12.27 16.98 7.94
C GLU A 203 -12.18 15.72 7.08
N THR A 204 -10.97 15.17 6.92
CA THR A 204 -10.73 13.95 6.13
C THR A 204 -11.42 12.74 6.74
N ARG A 205 -11.37 12.58 8.08
CA ARG A 205 -12.10 11.51 8.77
C ARG A 205 -13.60 11.63 8.54
N VAL A 206 -14.16 12.85 8.62
CA VAL A 206 -15.58 13.08 8.31
C VAL A 206 -15.91 12.65 6.88
N ALA A 207 -15.06 12.97 5.89
CA ALA A 207 -15.24 12.52 4.51
C ALA A 207 -15.26 10.99 4.38
N ILE A 208 -14.38 10.27 5.10
CA ILE A 208 -14.40 8.80 5.17
C ILE A 208 -15.74 8.29 5.72
N GLY A 209 -16.25 8.92 6.77
CA GLY A 209 -17.56 8.58 7.36
C GLY A 209 -18.72 8.80 6.38
N LEU A 210 -18.74 9.95 5.70
CA LEU A 210 -19.77 10.30 4.73
C LEU A 210 -19.79 9.34 3.52
N THR A 211 -18.61 8.84 3.13
CA THR A 211 -18.44 7.89 2.02
C THR A 211 -18.47 6.43 2.48
N LYS A 212 -18.84 6.16 3.75
CA LYS A 212 -18.90 4.81 4.32
C LYS A 212 -17.60 4.00 4.11
N GLY A 213 -16.46 4.68 4.11
CA GLY A 213 -15.14 4.06 3.95
C GLY A 213 -14.83 3.56 2.53
N THR A 214 -15.46 4.11 1.49
CA THR A 214 -15.22 3.76 0.08
C THR A 214 -14.47 4.84 -0.72
N SER A 215 -14.03 5.93 -0.08
CA SER A 215 -13.27 6.98 -0.77
C SER A 215 -11.77 6.69 -0.73
N GLN A 216 -11.18 6.33 -1.88
CA GLN A 216 -9.73 6.17 -2.04
C GLN A 216 -8.99 7.47 -1.69
N LYS A 217 -9.39 8.60 -2.30
CA LYS A 217 -8.80 9.93 -2.06
C LYS A 217 -8.82 10.34 -0.58
N ALA A 218 -9.84 9.97 0.17
CA ALA A 218 -9.88 10.26 1.61
C ALA A 218 -8.83 9.48 2.41
N TYR A 219 -8.56 8.22 2.04
CA TYR A 219 -7.49 7.45 2.69
C TYR A 219 -6.09 7.92 2.27
N GLU A 220 -5.90 8.29 1.00
CA GLU A 220 -4.68 8.94 0.51
C GLU A 220 -4.36 10.19 1.34
N ASN A 221 -5.32 11.11 1.46
CA ASN A 221 -5.17 12.36 2.20
C ASN A 221 -4.90 12.10 3.69
N LEU A 222 -5.60 11.14 4.30
CA LEU A 222 -5.39 10.82 5.72
C LEU A 222 -3.99 10.26 5.99
N ALA A 223 -3.51 9.34 5.15
CA ALA A 223 -2.17 8.79 5.26
C ALA A 223 -1.10 9.90 5.11
N LEU A 224 -1.26 10.76 4.10
CA LEU A 224 -0.36 11.88 3.88
C LEU A 224 -0.34 12.86 5.06
N LEU A 225 -1.50 13.16 5.65
CA LEU A 225 -1.60 14.03 6.82
C LEU A 225 -0.89 13.44 8.04
N TYR A 226 -1.07 12.13 8.30
CA TYR A 226 -0.34 11.48 9.39
C TYR A 226 1.16 11.40 9.13
N HIS A 227 1.56 11.15 7.89
CA HIS A 227 2.96 11.23 7.46
C HIS A 227 3.53 12.61 7.77
N GLN A 228 2.93 13.69 7.27
CA GLN A 228 3.40 15.06 7.49
C GLN A 228 3.42 15.47 8.98
N GLN A 229 2.47 14.97 9.77
CA GLN A 229 2.44 15.18 11.22
C GLN A 229 3.58 14.46 11.96
N GLY A 230 4.24 13.49 11.30
CA GLY A 230 5.23 12.60 11.92
C GLY A 230 4.59 11.42 12.64
N ASN A 231 3.26 11.27 12.64
CA ASN A 231 2.58 10.14 13.26
C ASN A 231 2.66 8.91 12.34
N LEU A 232 3.85 8.33 12.24
CA LEU A 232 4.18 7.26 11.30
C LEU A 232 3.42 5.96 11.59
N ASP A 233 3.08 5.67 12.85
CA ASP A 233 2.30 4.49 13.23
C ASP A 233 0.86 4.57 12.69
N SER A 234 0.23 5.75 12.84
CA SER A 234 -1.11 5.98 12.28
C SER A 234 -1.07 6.02 10.76
N CYS A 235 -0.01 6.58 10.17
CA CYS A 235 0.22 6.54 8.73
C CYS A 235 0.29 5.10 8.20
N THR A 236 1.12 4.26 8.84
CA THR A 236 1.27 2.84 8.51
C THR A 236 -0.08 2.11 8.58
N SER A 237 -0.83 2.31 9.67
CA SER A 237 -2.13 1.68 9.87
C SER A 237 -3.14 2.05 8.78
N VAL A 238 -3.18 3.33 8.38
CA VAL A 238 -4.07 3.80 7.30
C VAL A 238 -3.63 3.19 5.96
N ILE A 239 -2.34 3.19 5.66
CA ILE A 239 -1.78 2.66 4.41
C ILE A 239 -2.06 1.17 4.28
N GLU A 240 -1.79 0.38 5.32
CA GLU A 240 -2.04 -1.07 5.30
C GLU A 240 -3.52 -1.36 5.05
N TYR A 241 -4.41 -0.69 5.78
CA TYR A 241 -5.85 -0.83 5.57
C TYR A 241 -6.28 -0.40 4.17
N ALA A 242 -5.82 0.76 3.70
CA ALA A 242 -6.25 1.31 2.43
C ALA A 242 -5.72 0.49 1.24
N LEU A 243 -4.49 -0.01 1.29
CA LEU A 243 -3.92 -0.88 0.25
C LEU A 243 -4.59 -2.25 0.20
N THR A 244 -5.26 -2.72 1.26
CA THR A 244 -6.13 -3.91 1.16
C THR A 244 -7.33 -3.69 0.23
N LYS A 245 -7.80 -2.44 0.10
CA LYS A 245 -8.93 -2.06 -0.75
C LYS A 245 -8.48 -1.53 -2.12
N TYR A 246 -7.39 -0.79 -2.14
CA TYR A 246 -6.85 -0.09 -3.31
C TYR A 246 -5.40 -0.52 -3.55
N PRO A 247 -5.14 -1.78 -3.94
CA PRO A 247 -3.79 -2.33 -3.98
C PRO A 247 -2.87 -1.67 -5.01
N ALA A 248 -3.43 -0.94 -5.99
CA ALA A 248 -2.70 -0.26 -7.05
C ALA A 248 -2.62 1.27 -6.85
N ASP A 249 -2.98 1.79 -5.67
CA ASP A 249 -2.90 3.21 -5.36
C ASP A 249 -1.43 3.67 -5.28
N THR A 250 -1.00 4.44 -6.28
CA THR A 250 0.40 4.86 -6.40
C THR A 250 0.85 5.81 -5.29
N LYS A 251 -0.05 6.63 -4.74
CA LYS A 251 0.31 7.57 -3.67
C LYS A 251 0.48 6.83 -2.35
N LEU A 252 -0.38 5.86 -2.06
CA LEU A 252 -0.24 5.01 -0.87
C LEU A 252 1.01 4.13 -0.97
N LEU A 253 1.30 3.55 -2.14
CA LEU A 253 2.55 2.81 -2.39
C LEU A 253 3.79 3.70 -2.20
N LEU A 254 3.73 4.97 -2.62
CA LEU A 254 4.83 5.92 -2.44
C LEU A 254 5.09 6.17 -0.96
N LEU A 255 4.04 6.43 -0.17
CA LEU A 255 4.16 6.62 1.27
C LEU A 255 4.65 5.35 1.99
N GLN A 256 4.20 4.16 1.55
CA GLN A 256 4.72 2.88 2.07
C GLN A 256 6.22 2.72 1.77
N GLY A 257 6.66 3.16 0.58
CA GLY A 257 8.08 3.22 0.23
C GLY A 257 8.86 4.16 1.16
N TYR A 258 8.35 5.36 1.42
CA TYR A 258 8.98 6.31 2.35
C TYR A 258 9.10 5.72 3.76
N LEU A 259 8.04 5.09 4.28
CA LEU A 259 8.07 4.41 5.57
C LEU A 259 9.10 3.28 5.61
N SER A 260 9.22 2.52 4.50
CA SER A 260 10.22 1.46 4.37
C SER A 260 11.65 2.03 4.39
N GLU A 261 11.89 3.18 3.73
CA GLU A 261 13.18 3.87 3.81
C GLU A 261 13.50 4.35 5.22
N TYR A 262 12.52 4.90 5.94
CA TYR A 262 12.69 5.35 7.33
C TYR A 262 13.11 4.22 8.25
N ASN A 263 12.59 3.01 7.99
CA ASN A 263 12.90 1.80 8.73
C ASN A 263 14.16 1.07 8.21
N GLY A 264 14.89 1.65 7.25
CA GLY A 264 16.09 1.07 6.65
C GLY A 264 15.83 -0.13 5.73
N SER A 265 14.57 -0.39 5.39
CA SER A 265 14.14 -1.48 4.51
C SER A 265 14.16 -1.04 3.04
N PHE A 266 15.35 -0.76 2.52
CA PHE A 266 15.54 -0.19 1.19
C PHE A 266 15.04 -1.10 0.05
N ASP A 267 15.20 -2.43 0.19
CA ASP A 267 14.68 -3.40 -0.79
C ASP A 267 13.16 -3.32 -0.96
N MET A 268 12.43 -3.11 0.15
CA MET A 268 10.96 -2.96 0.11
C MET A 268 10.56 -1.62 -0.48
N ALA A 269 11.29 -0.55 -0.14
CA ALA A 269 11.08 0.76 -0.73
C ALA A 269 11.29 0.74 -2.25
N GLU A 270 12.38 0.13 -2.71
CA GLU A 270 12.68 -0.03 -4.14
C GLU A 270 11.57 -0.79 -4.87
N LYS A 271 11.14 -1.94 -4.34
CA LYS A 271 10.03 -2.72 -4.92
C LYS A 271 8.75 -1.88 -5.06
N ASN A 272 8.41 -1.09 -4.04
CA ASN A 272 7.24 -0.22 -4.08
C ASN A 272 7.38 0.87 -5.16
N TYR A 273 8.54 1.51 -5.28
CA TYR A 273 8.74 2.53 -6.31
C TYR A 273 8.76 1.95 -7.73
N GLN A 274 9.39 0.79 -7.93
CA GLN A 274 9.34 0.08 -9.20
C GLN A 274 7.91 -0.33 -9.57
N ARG A 275 7.10 -0.77 -8.60
CA ARG A 275 5.68 -1.06 -8.81
C ARG A 275 4.89 0.17 -9.24
N ILE A 276 5.15 1.34 -8.65
CA ILE A 276 4.54 2.59 -9.08
C ILE A 276 4.91 2.90 -10.53
N LEU A 277 6.17 2.75 -10.91
CA LEU A 277 6.62 3.00 -12.28
C LEU A 277 6.09 1.97 -13.30
N ALA A 278 5.79 0.75 -12.85
CA ALA A 278 5.11 -0.23 -13.69
C ALA A 278 3.64 0.14 -13.97
N LEU A 279 2.96 0.77 -13.00
CA LEU A 279 1.59 1.25 -13.13
C LEU A 279 1.52 2.58 -13.90
N ASN A 280 2.43 3.50 -13.58
CA ASN A 280 2.56 4.81 -14.20
C ASN A 280 4.06 5.12 -14.46
N PRO A 281 4.56 4.82 -15.66
CA PRO A 281 5.97 5.05 -16.02
C PRO A 281 6.44 6.50 -15.89
N ASN A 282 5.51 7.46 -15.89
CA ASN A 282 5.82 8.89 -15.83
C ASN A 282 5.64 9.48 -14.42
N TYR A 283 5.50 8.64 -13.39
CA TYR A 283 5.31 9.08 -12.02
C TYR A 283 6.62 9.66 -11.43
N LYS A 284 6.78 10.97 -11.57
CA LYS A 284 8.03 11.71 -11.28
C LYS A 284 8.54 11.47 -9.86
N GLU A 285 7.65 11.42 -8.88
CA GLU A 285 7.98 11.26 -7.47
C GLU A 285 8.59 9.89 -7.18
N ALA A 286 8.13 8.82 -7.83
CA ALA A 286 8.68 7.48 -7.67
C ALA A 286 10.05 7.37 -8.35
N GLN A 287 10.21 7.97 -9.52
CA GLN A 287 11.51 8.05 -10.18
C GLN A 287 12.53 8.83 -9.33
N ALA A 288 12.09 9.96 -8.75
CA ALA A 288 12.90 10.72 -7.81
C ALA A 288 13.22 9.93 -6.54
N ALA A 289 12.26 9.18 -5.99
CA ALA A 289 12.45 8.36 -4.80
C ALA A 289 13.47 7.24 -5.03
N LEU A 290 13.44 6.55 -6.18
CA LEU A 290 14.50 5.59 -6.57
C LEU A 290 15.87 6.26 -6.69
N ASN A 291 15.91 7.43 -7.32
CA ASN A 291 17.13 8.21 -7.50
C ASN A 291 17.75 8.70 -6.18
N THR A 292 16.93 8.82 -5.14
CA THR A 292 17.33 9.23 -3.79
C THR A 292 17.08 8.11 -2.79
N LEU A 293 17.23 6.83 -3.17
CA LEU A 293 16.85 5.71 -2.32
C LEU A 293 17.65 5.69 -1.01
N GLY A 294 16.91 5.63 0.09
CA GLY A 294 17.34 5.79 1.47
C GLY A 294 17.76 7.23 1.85
N GLU A 295 17.64 8.14 0.90
CA GLU A 295 17.70 9.61 1.01
C GLU A 295 16.75 10.14 2.09
N LYS A 296 15.60 9.47 2.18
CA LYS A 296 14.43 9.97 2.89
C LYS A 296 14.62 9.82 4.39
N SER A 297 14.33 10.89 5.10
CA SER A 297 14.26 10.91 6.56
C SER A 297 12.82 11.14 7.01
N PRO A 298 12.42 10.58 8.17
CA PRO A 298 11.14 10.88 8.78
C PRO A 298 10.87 12.38 8.83
N PRO A 299 9.64 12.83 8.56
CA PRO A 299 9.24 14.21 8.83
C PRO A 299 9.55 14.54 10.29
N ALA A 300 10.14 15.72 10.51
CA ALA A 300 10.61 16.12 11.83
C ALA A 300 9.41 16.25 12.78
N HIS A 301 9.45 15.54 13.91
CA HIS A 301 8.57 15.88 15.02
C HIS A 301 8.96 17.29 15.49
N SER A 302 7.98 18.10 15.86
CA SER A 302 8.26 19.32 16.63
C SER A 302 9.16 18.92 17.82
N SER A 303 10.36 19.49 17.86
CA SER A 303 11.42 19.34 18.89
C SER A 303 12.24 18.04 18.95
N SER A 304 13.27 17.92 18.11
CA SER A 304 14.65 17.56 18.51
C SER A 304 15.58 17.62 17.29
N ALA A 305 16.81 18.10 17.48
CA ALA A 305 17.77 18.35 16.41
C ALA A 305 18.05 17.07 15.60
N ARG A 306 17.97 17.21 14.26
CA ARG A 306 18.24 16.16 13.29
C ARG A 306 19.69 15.67 13.44
N ILE A 307 19.86 14.41 13.80
CA ILE A 307 21.11 13.68 13.58
C ILE A 307 20.80 12.69 12.44
N THR A 308 21.29 12.99 11.23
CA THR A 308 21.13 12.10 10.08
C THR A 308 21.89 10.79 10.30
N PRO A 309 21.57 9.70 9.59
CA PRO A 309 22.40 8.49 9.62
C PRO A 309 23.87 8.74 9.27
N ARG A 310 24.16 9.76 8.42
CA ARG A 310 25.52 10.25 8.15
C ARG A 310 26.16 10.88 9.39
N ASP A 311 25.42 11.73 10.11
CA ASP A 311 25.92 12.36 11.35
C ASP A 311 26.14 11.32 12.47
N LYS A 312 25.31 10.26 12.53
CA LYS A 312 25.52 9.14 13.45
C LYS A 312 26.72 8.27 13.05
N ALA A 313 26.94 8.07 11.75
CA ALA A 313 28.06 7.30 11.24
C ALA A 313 29.40 8.05 11.34
N GLN A 314 29.38 9.40 11.36
CA GLN A 314 30.59 10.21 11.50
C GLN A 314 31.36 9.88 12.78
N LEU A 315 30.66 9.70 13.90
CA LEU A 315 31.28 9.28 15.16
C LEU A 315 31.94 7.90 15.06
N ALA A 316 31.36 6.99 14.28
CA ALA A 316 31.98 5.69 14.01
C ALA A 316 33.22 5.83 13.11
N TYR A 317 33.24 6.77 12.16
CA TYR A 317 34.39 7.03 11.30
C TYR A 317 35.56 7.58 12.11
N ASP A 318 35.31 8.58 12.96
CA ASP A 318 36.32 9.24 13.79
C ASP A 318 37.04 8.25 14.72
N ILE A 319 36.36 7.17 15.12
CA ILE A 319 36.92 6.10 15.95
C ILE A 319 37.60 5.03 15.10
N LEU A 320 36.96 4.57 14.02
CA LEU A 320 37.41 3.38 13.28
C LEU A 320 38.50 3.68 12.26
N GLU A 321 38.52 4.87 11.63
CA GLU A 321 39.55 5.22 10.62
C GLU A 321 40.98 5.20 11.21
N PRO A 322 41.27 5.84 12.36
CA PRO A 322 42.61 5.82 12.95
C PRO A 322 43.00 4.41 13.43
N LEU A 323 42.04 3.64 13.95
CA LEU A 323 42.30 2.29 14.44
C LEU A 323 42.67 1.35 13.29
N VAL A 324 41.96 1.41 12.16
CA VAL A 324 42.31 0.62 10.96
C VAL A 324 43.67 1.03 10.40
N ALA A 325 44.00 2.33 10.41
CA ALA A 325 45.30 2.81 9.97
C ALA A 325 46.45 2.33 10.88
N THR A 326 46.21 2.23 12.19
CA THR A 326 47.21 1.76 13.17
C THR A 326 47.38 0.23 13.15
N TYR A 327 46.29 -0.50 12.88
CA TYR A 327 46.26 -1.97 12.88
C TYR A 327 45.75 -2.52 11.53
N PRO A 328 46.48 -2.33 10.42
CA PRO A 328 45.99 -2.65 9.07
C PRO A 328 45.81 -4.15 8.80
N GLU A 329 46.36 -5.03 9.65
CA GLU A 329 46.22 -6.48 9.61
C GLU A 329 44.97 -6.99 10.36
N ASN A 330 44.30 -6.14 11.13
CA ASN A 330 43.10 -6.52 11.86
C ASN A 330 41.87 -6.45 10.93
N LEU A 331 41.58 -7.57 10.25
CA LEU A 331 40.47 -7.68 9.29
C LEU A 331 39.09 -7.40 9.92
N PRO A 332 38.75 -7.89 11.13
CA PRO A 332 37.48 -7.53 11.80
C PRO A 332 37.29 -6.03 12.03
N LEU A 333 38.36 -5.32 12.38
CA LEU A 333 38.33 -3.87 12.57
C LEU A 333 38.09 -3.13 11.24
N ARG A 334 38.69 -3.64 10.16
CA ARG A 334 38.46 -3.14 8.80
C ARG A 334 37.04 -3.43 8.32
N GLU A 335 36.48 -4.58 8.67
CA GLU A 335 35.08 -4.93 8.41
C GLU A 335 34.15 -3.96 9.14
N ALA A 336 34.40 -3.69 10.42
CA ALA A 336 33.63 -2.72 11.20
C ALA A 336 33.64 -1.31 10.57
N LEU A 337 34.79 -0.87 10.03
CA LEU A 337 34.89 0.39 9.28
C LEU A 337 34.10 0.34 7.96
N GLY A 338 34.20 -0.75 7.20
CA GLY A 338 33.40 -0.97 6.00
C GLY A 338 31.90 -0.94 6.26
N LEU A 339 31.46 -1.57 7.36
CA LEU A 339 30.07 -1.57 7.82
C LEU A 339 29.61 -0.19 8.31
N ALA A 340 30.49 0.55 8.99
CA ALA A 340 30.22 1.93 9.37
C ALA A 340 30.02 2.79 8.12
N TYR A 341 30.89 2.65 7.11
CA TYR A 341 30.75 3.35 5.83
C TYR A 341 29.48 2.95 5.08
N LEU A 342 29.06 1.68 5.11
CA LEU A 342 27.75 1.27 4.59
C LEU A 342 26.62 2.02 5.31
N LYS A 343 26.66 2.06 6.65
CA LYS A 343 25.64 2.74 7.47
C LYS A 343 25.56 4.25 7.22
N GLY A 344 26.69 4.91 6.97
CA GLY A 344 26.73 6.32 6.60
C GLY A 344 26.87 6.57 5.10
N ARG A 345 26.51 5.59 4.26
CA ARG A 345 26.36 5.71 2.79
C ARG A 345 27.61 6.12 2.02
N SER A 346 28.79 5.82 2.57
CA SER A 346 30.07 5.97 1.88
C SER A 346 30.40 4.66 1.17
N PHE A 347 29.58 4.26 0.19
CA PHE A 347 29.64 2.94 -0.46
C PHE A 347 30.97 2.65 -1.14
N ASP A 348 31.58 3.65 -1.77
CA ASP A 348 32.90 3.48 -2.40
C ASP A 348 33.98 3.18 -1.37
N LYS A 349 33.94 3.88 -0.22
CA LYS A 349 34.85 3.62 0.90
C LYS A 349 34.58 2.25 1.54
N ALA A 350 33.31 1.88 1.70
CA ALA A 350 32.92 0.56 2.21
C ALA A 350 33.45 -0.56 1.29
N LYS A 351 33.22 -0.42 -0.01
CA LYS A 351 33.69 -1.35 -1.04
C LYS A 351 35.21 -1.46 -1.04
N GLN A 352 35.92 -0.36 -0.87
CA GLN A 352 37.37 -0.37 -0.72
C GLN A 352 37.81 -1.20 0.49
N GLN A 353 37.19 -1.00 1.66
CA GLN A 353 37.52 -1.78 2.86
C GLN A 353 37.29 -3.29 2.64
N PHE A 354 36.14 -3.66 2.06
CA PHE A 354 35.84 -5.07 1.80
C PHE A 354 36.74 -5.70 0.73
N LYS A 355 37.17 -4.93 -0.28
CA LYS A 355 38.15 -5.43 -1.28
C LYS A 355 39.50 -5.71 -0.63
N GLU A 356 39.95 -4.85 0.27
CA GLU A 356 41.20 -5.05 1.01
C GLU A 356 41.13 -6.30 1.91
N ILE A 357 39.98 -6.56 2.54
CA ILE A 357 39.76 -7.81 3.30
C ILE A 357 39.80 -9.03 2.36
N GLN A 358 39.06 -9.01 1.25
CA GLN A 358 39.06 -10.11 0.26
C GLN A 358 40.46 -10.41 -0.28
N THR A 359 41.29 -9.38 -0.47
CA THR A 359 42.66 -9.55 -0.99
C THR A 359 43.57 -10.25 0.02
N LYS A 360 43.38 -9.97 1.32
CA LYS A 360 44.18 -10.55 2.40
C LYS A 360 43.71 -11.93 2.83
N ASP A 361 42.40 -12.12 2.86
CA ASP A 361 41.75 -13.38 3.21
C ASP A 361 40.53 -13.61 2.30
N PRO A 362 40.70 -14.38 1.21
CA PRO A 362 39.61 -14.69 0.28
C PRO A 362 38.49 -15.54 0.89
N GLU A 363 38.75 -16.25 2.00
CA GLU A 363 37.77 -17.06 2.71
C GLU A 363 37.16 -16.33 3.92
N TYR A 364 37.46 -15.03 4.08
CA TYR A 364 36.93 -14.23 5.17
C TYR A 364 35.40 -14.27 5.19
N PRO A 365 34.76 -14.54 6.35
CA PRO A 365 33.32 -14.77 6.41
C PRO A 365 32.49 -13.66 5.76
N GLU A 366 31.51 -14.06 4.96
CA GLU A 366 30.54 -13.16 4.31
C GLU A 366 31.14 -12.07 3.40
N ILE A 367 32.43 -12.11 3.06
CA ILE A 367 33.09 -11.01 2.36
C ILE A 367 32.51 -10.73 0.96
N GLN A 368 32.07 -11.77 0.27
CA GLN A 368 31.41 -11.64 -1.03
C GLN A 368 30.04 -10.96 -0.93
N LEU A 369 29.29 -11.23 0.15
CA LEU A 369 28.04 -10.54 0.45
C LEU A 369 28.30 -9.06 0.75
N ARG A 370 29.31 -8.73 1.55
CA ARG A 370 29.69 -7.33 1.86
C ARG A 370 30.10 -6.54 0.62
N LEU A 371 30.84 -7.17 -0.29
CA LEU A 371 31.20 -6.58 -1.59
C LEU A 371 29.98 -6.36 -2.48
N GLN A 372 29.00 -7.26 -2.46
CA GLN A 372 27.74 -7.11 -3.17
C GLN A 372 26.91 -5.96 -2.57
N GLU A 373 26.74 -5.91 -1.26
CA GLU A 373 26.07 -4.82 -0.52
C GLU A 373 26.68 -3.45 -0.83
N ALA A 374 28.01 -3.37 -0.94
CA ALA A 374 28.70 -2.13 -1.28
C ALA A 374 28.68 -1.79 -2.79
N SER A 375 28.35 -2.75 -3.66
CA SER A 375 28.37 -2.58 -5.13
C SER A 375 26.99 -2.33 -5.75
N VAL A 376 25.93 -2.91 -5.22
CA VAL A 376 24.55 -2.72 -5.71
C VAL A 376 24.13 -1.24 -5.63
N THR A 377 24.63 -0.52 -4.64
CA THR A 377 24.29 0.89 -4.39
C THR A 377 25.22 1.89 -5.10
N SER A 378 26.28 1.41 -5.76
CA SER A 378 27.28 2.20 -6.51
C SER A 378 26.95 2.32 -8.00
N LEU A 379 25.82 1.77 -8.47
CA LEU A 379 25.34 1.92 -9.85
C LEU A 379 24.80 3.34 -10.09
N ARG A 380 25.69 4.34 -10.07
CA ARG A 380 25.43 5.65 -10.62
C ARG A 380 26.67 6.18 -11.34
N SER A 381 26.45 6.51 -12.60
CA SER A 381 27.37 7.12 -13.58
C SER A 381 28.27 6.15 -14.33
N GLU A 382 27.80 5.68 -15.49
CA GLU A 382 28.17 6.30 -16.75
C GLU A 382 27.11 5.97 -17.81
N ASN A 383 26.81 6.97 -18.64
CA ASN A 383 25.95 6.83 -19.80
C ASN A 383 26.45 5.66 -20.67
N ASP A 384 25.59 4.69 -20.94
CA ASP A 384 25.32 4.28 -22.31
C ASP A 384 24.06 3.42 -22.37
N GLY A 385 23.34 3.53 -23.48
CA GLY A 385 21.99 2.98 -23.75
C GLY A 385 21.83 1.46 -23.65
N ALA A 386 22.78 0.74 -23.05
CA ALA A 386 22.68 -0.67 -22.71
C ALA A 386 21.65 -0.94 -21.60
N LEU A 387 21.33 0.03 -20.72
CA LEU A 387 20.30 -0.16 -19.70
C LEU A 387 18.89 -0.13 -20.30
N THR A 388 18.63 0.69 -21.31
CA THR A 388 17.35 0.68 -22.02
C THR A 388 17.21 -0.59 -22.87
N GLU A 389 18.31 -1.10 -23.41
CA GLU A 389 18.32 -2.38 -24.13
C GLU A 389 18.27 -3.59 -23.18
N SER A 390 18.84 -3.50 -21.97
CA SER A 390 18.73 -4.56 -20.95
C SER A 390 17.41 -4.49 -20.19
N LEU A 391 16.81 -3.31 -19.97
CA LEU A 391 15.47 -3.14 -19.42
C LEU A 391 14.41 -3.50 -20.45
N ASN A 392 14.60 -3.20 -21.73
CA ASN A 392 13.73 -3.75 -22.77
C ASN A 392 13.93 -5.25 -22.92
N ARG A 393 15.14 -5.82 -22.74
CA ARG A 393 15.32 -7.28 -22.65
C ARG A 393 14.77 -7.89 -21.36
N VAL A 394 14.75 -7.17 -20.23
CA VAL A 394 14.18 -7.64 -18.96
C VAL A 394 12.65 -7.52 -19.00
N MET A 395 12.11 -6.43 -19.53
CA MET A 395 10.68 -6.22 -19.78
C MET A 395 10.15 -7.10 -20.92
N ASP A 396 10.94 -7.35 -21.97
CA ASP A 396 10.65 -8.37 -23.00
C ASP A 396 10.92 -9.78 -22.46
N SER A 397 11.77 -10.00 -21.45
CA SER A 397 11.85 -11.31 -20.77
C SER A 397 10.64 -11.54 -19.85
N ILE A 398 10.00 -10.48 -19.38
CA ILE A 398 8.75 -10.55 -18.60
C ILE A 398 7.53 -10.59 -19.53
N ARG A 399 7.59 -10.00 -20.72
CA ARG A 399 6.47 -9.97 -21.70
C ARG A 399 6.57 -10.99 -22.82
N THR A 400 7.74 -11.59 -23.02
CA THR A 400 8.01 -12.62 -24.02
C THR A 400 9.10 -13.57 -23.53
N THR A 401 8.78 -14.46 -22.60
CA THR A 401 9.67 -15.61 -22.35
C THR A 401 9.11 -16.84 -23.02
N MET A 402 9.84 -17.29 -24.02
CA MET A 402 9.96 -18.71 -24.29
C MET A 402 10.26 -19.44 -22.97
N PRO A 403 9.74 -20.66 -22.78
CA PRO A 403 9.90 -21.40 -21.53
C PRO A 403 11.37 -21.43 -21.04
N SER A 404 11.64 -20.87 -19.86
CA SER A 404 12.97 -20.89 -19.23
C SER A 404 13.23 -22.23 -18.55
N SER A 405 14.48 -22.70 -18.60
CA SER A 405 14.93 -23.90 -17.89
C SER A 405 15.64 -23.60 -16.56
N LYS A 406 15.87 -22.32 -16.24
CA LYS A 406 16.61 -21.90 -15.03
C LYS A 406 15.64 -21.39 -13.97
N HIS A 407 15.83 -21.87 -12.74
CA HIS A 407 15.17 -21.34 -11.55
C HIS A 407 15.97 -20.19 -10.98
N ASP A 408 15.31 -19.08 -10.69
CA ASP A 408 15.90 -17.96 -9.96
C ASP A 408 15.23 -17.83 -8.58
N PHE A 409 15.66 -16.84 -7.81
CA PHE A 409 15.12 -16.62 -6.46
C PHE A 409 13.57 -16.51 -6.43
N SER A 410 12.94 -16.02 -7.51
CA SER A 410 11.49 -15.78 -7.58
C SER A 410 10.67 -17.01 -7.94
N THR A 411 11.25 -18.02 -8.62
CA THR A 411 10.58 -19.29 -8.96
C THR A 411 10.94 -20.43 -8.01
N MET A 412 11.99 -20.25 -7.20
CA MET A 412 12.41 -21.21 -6.18
C MET A 412 11.30 -21.52 -5.16
N LEU A 413 11.38 -22.69 -4.55
CA LEU A 413 10.37 -23.19 -3.61
C LEU A 413 8.96 -23.32 -4.21
N GLY A 414 8.87 -23.58 -5.52
CA GLY A 414 7.62 -23.86 -6.21
C GLY A 414 6.74 -22.64 -6.48
N HIS A 415 7.30 -21.43 -6.46
CA HIS A 415 6.61 -20.17 -6.78
C HIS A 415 6.41 -20.00 -8.29
N TYR A 416 5.72 -20.94 -8.94
CA TYR A 416 5.31 -20.75 -10.32
C TYR A 416 4.25 -19.65 -10.39
N LEU A 417 4.47 -18.65 -11.24
CA LEU A 417 3.62 -17.47 -11.42
C LEU A 417 2.42 -17.77 -12.33
N VAL A 418 1.73 -18.87 -12.04
CA VAL A 418 0.56 -19.34 -12.78
C VAL A 418 -0.63 -19.35 -11.83
N ARG A 419 -1.74 -18.75 -12.26
CA ARG A 419 -2.99 -18.73 -11.48
C ARG A 419 -3.48 -20.14 -11.18
N TYR A 420 -4.00 -20.36 -9.98
CA TYR A 420 -4.78 -21.56 -9.70
C TYR A 420 -5.96 -21.66 -10.67
N GLY A 421 -6.27 -22.89 -11.11
CA GLY A 421 -7.26 -23.15 -12.16
C GLY A 421 -6.69 -23.24 -13.58
N ALA A 422 -5.44 -22.82 -13.82
CA ALA A 422 -4.84 -22.85 -15.16
C ALA A 422 -4.69 -24.27 -15.71
N SER A 423 -4.85 -24.42 -17.03
CA SER A 423 -4.61 -25.67 -17.75
C SER A 423 -3.11 -26.00 -17.83
N PRO A 424 -2.73 -27.28 -18.03
CA PRO A 424 -1.34 -27.65 -18.30
C PRO A 424 -0.75 -26.87 -19.48
N LYS A 425 -1.57 -26.56 -20.49
CA LYS A 425 -1.15 -25.76 -21.64
C LYS A 425 -0.74 -24.34 -21.23
N GLU A 426 -1.55 -23.67 -20.41
CA GLU A 426 -1.23 -22.34 -19.87
C GLU A 426 0.00 -22.41 -18.95
N PHE A 427 0.12 -23.44 -18.11
CA PHE A 427 1.28 -23.61 -17.24
C PHE A 427 2.58 -23.76 -18.03
N PHE A 428 2.59 -24.66 -19.02
CA PHE A 428 3.77 -24.94 -19.85
C PHE A 428 3.99 -23.94 -20.98
N THR A 429 3.18 -22.88 -21.08
CA THR A 429 3.58 -21.70 -21.87
C THR A 429 4.66 -20.89 -21.19
N GLN A 430 4.72 -20.92 -19.86
CA GLN A 430 5.69 -20.15 -19.06
C GLN A 430 6.89 -21.00 -18.64
N TYR A 431 6.70 -22.31 -18.44
CA TYR A 431 7.74 -23.22 -17.96
C TYR A 431 8.04 -24.34 -18.95
N ALA A 432 9.31 -24.65 -19.15
CA ALA A 432 9.75 -25.63 -20.13
C ALA A 432 9.25 -27.03 -19.75
N VAL A 433 8.27 -27.55 -20.48
CA VAL A 433 7.74 -28.91 -20.25
C VAL A 433 8.84 -29.98 -20.26
N THR A 434 9.95 -29.74 -20.97
CA THR A 434 11.13 -30.61 -21.01
C THR A 434 11.84 -30.78 -19.66
N ASN A 435 11.68 -29.83 -18.73
CA ASN A 435 12.18 -29.97 -17.36
C ASN A 435 11.33 -30.92 -16.52
N PHE A 436 10.09 -31.17 -16.95
CA PHE A 436 9.12 -31.94 -16.22
C PHE A 436 8.94 -33.33 -16.81
N LYS A 437 8.89 -34.31 -15.92
CA LYS A 437 8.48 -35.67 -16.21
C LYS A 437 7.07 -35.88 -15.67
N GLU A 438 6.15 -36.35 -16.51
CA GLU A 438 4.85 -36.80 -16.03
C GLU A 438 5.03 -38.09 -15.22
N ILE A 439 4.89 -38.00 -13.91
CA ILE A 439 5.07 -39.16 -13.00
C ILE A 439 3.77 -39.95 -12.83
N LYS A 440 2.62 -39.26 -12.95
CA LYS A 440 1.26 -39.81 -12.94
C LYS A 440 0.38 -38.88 -13.77
N LYS A 441 -0.77 -39.38 -14.23
CA LYS A 441 -1.75 -38.57 -14.95
C LYS A 441 -2.04 -37.27 -14.19
N ASN A 442 -1.86 -36.13 -14.85
CA ASN A 442 -2.08 -34.79 -14.29
C ASN A 442 -1.10 -34.39 -13.16
N THR A 443 0.07 -35.02 -13.11
CA THR A 443 1.11 -34.72 -12.13
C THR A 443 2.48 -34.74 -12.78
N TRP A 444 3.15 -33.59 -12.72
CA TRP A 444 4.40 -33.33 -13.42
C TRP A 444 5.48 -33.00 -12.41
N GLN A 445 6.66 -33.56 -12.57
CA GLN A 445 7.75 -33.38 -11.63
C GLN A 445 9.01 -32.94 -12.35
N GLU A 446 9.64 -31.89 -11.86
CA GLU A 446 11.00 -31.53 -12.24
C GLU A 446 11.97 -31.81 -11.09
N SER A 447 13.23 -32.01 -11.45
CA SER A 447 14.31 -32.18 -10.48
C SER A 447 15.58 -31.53 -10.99
N PHE A 448 16.27 -30.81 -10.11
CA PHE A 448 17.48 -30.09 -10.46
C PHE A 448 18.39 -29.96 -9.24
N TYR A 449 19.65 -29.71 -9.50
CA TYR A 449 20.67 -29.56 -8.47
C TYR A 449 21.18 -28.12 -8.46
N GLU A 450 20.99 -27.43 -7.33
CA GLU A 450 21.50 -26.09 -7.07
C GLU A 450 22.42 -26.19 -5.85
N PRO A 451 23.74 -26.30 -6.03
CA PRO A 451 24.65 -26.64 -4.95
C PRO A 451 24.46 -25.76 -3.70
N PRO A 452 24.35 -26.36 -2.48
CA PRO A 452 24.55 -27.78 -2.15
C PRO A 452 23.26 -28.63 -2.15
N TYR A 453 22.14 -28.14 -2.68
CA TYR A 453 20.82 -28.77 -2.53
C TYR A 453 20.31 -29.44 -3.81
N TYR A 454 19.72 -30.61 -3.62
CA TYR A 454 18.89 -31.26 -4.61
C TYR A 454 17.43 -30.83 -4.43
N HIS A 455 16.81 -30.35 -5.50
CA HIS A 455 15.44 -29.88 -5.52
C HIS A 455 14.56 -30.81 -6.36
N GLN A 456 13.35 -31.07 -5.86
CA GLN A 456 12.33 -31.83 -6.57
C GLN A 456 10.97 -31.12 -6.42
N TYR A 457 10.45 -30.59 -7.51
CA TYR A 457 9.18 -29.83 -7.52
C TYR A 457 8.14 -30.61 -8.31
N THR A 458 7.00 -30.87 -7.68
CA THR A 458 5.89 -31.67 -8.24
C THR A 458 4.65 -30.81 -8.38
N VAL A 459 4.33 -30.47 -9.62
CA VAL A 459 3.18 -29.65 -10.03
C VAL A 459 1.93 -30.52 -10.15
N LEU A 460 0.84 -30.06 -9.55
CA LEU A 460 -0.40 -30.80 -9.40
C LEU A 460 -1.54 -30.18 -10.21
N PHE A 461 -2.17 -31.00 -11.05
CA PHE A 461 -3.39 -30.65 -11.77
C PHE A 461 -4.54 -31.56 -11.34
N SER A 462 -5.73 -30.98 -11.24
CA SER A 462 -6.95 -31.69 -10.85
C SER A 462 -7.35 -32.72 -11.92
N LYS A 463 -8.37 -33.53 -11.66
CA LYS A 463 -8.97 -34.43 -12.69
C LYS A 463 -9.52 -33.66 -13.90
N THR A 464 -9.85 -32.38 -13.73
CA THR A 464 -10.31 -31.46 -14.79
C THR A 464 -9.15 -30.65 -15.39
N ASN A 465 -7.90 -31.06 -15.18
CA ASN A 465 -6.69 -30.39 -15.67
C ASN A 465 -6.55 -28.96 -15.17
N GLN A 466 -6.89 -28.70 -13.92
CA GLN A 466 -6.74 -27.37 -13.31
C GLN A 466 -5.58 -27.39 -12.32
N PHE A 467 -4.58 -26.52 -12.53
CA PHE A 467 -3.45 -26.34 -11.63
C PHE A 467 -3.96 -25.94 -10.24
N TYR A 468 -3.59 -26.68 -9.21
CA TYR A 468 -4.05 -26.42 -7.85
C TYR A 468 -2.93 -26.40 -6.82
N GLY A 469 -1.68 -26.68 -7.20
CA GLY A 469 -0.59 -26.61 -6.25
C GLY A 469 0.69 -27.31 -6.65
N VAL A 470 1.66 -27.23 -5.75
CA VAL A 470 3.04 -27.70 -5.93
C VAL A 470 3.50 -28.35 -4.64
N HIS A 471 4.14 -29.50 -4.74
CA HIS A 471 4.92 -30.09 -3.65
C HIS A 471 6.39 -29.90 -3.94
N VAL A 472 7.14 -29.53 -2.92
CA VAL A 472 8.56 -29.22 -3.01
C VAL A 472 9.29 -30.07 -1.99
N LEU A 473 10.33 -30.75 -2.46
CA LEU A 473 11.29 -31.46 -1.63
C LEU A 473 12.67 -30.86 -1.90
N VAL A 474 13.36 -30.49 -0.83
CA VAL A 474 14.74 -30.03 -0.90
C VAL A 474 15.58 -30.92 0.02
N ILE A 475 16.64 -31.50 -0.55
CA ILE A 475 17.55 -32.40 0.14
C ILE A 475 18.94 -31.77 0.12
N ASP A 476 19.56 -31.62 1.28
CA ASP A 476 20.98 -31.30 1.35
C ASP A 476 21.81 -32.51 0.89
N SER A 477 22.49 -32.39 -0.25
CA SER A 477 23.28 -33.48 -0.82
C SER A 477 24.74 -33.48 -0.35
N SER A 478 25.12 -32.61 0.59
CA SER A 478 26.41 -32.67 1.29
C SER A 478 26.45 -33.87 2.26
N GLY A 479 26.42 -35.08 1.68
CA GLY A 479 26.50 -36.32 2.44
C GLY A 479 27.83 -36.45 3.17
N ASN A 480 27.78 -36.71 4.49
CA ASN A 480 28.89 -37.11 5.36
C ASN A 480 29.97 -36.07 5.69
N SER A 481 29.60 -34.91 6.23
CA SER A 481 30.49 -34.19 7.14
C SER A 481 30.05 -34.46 8.58
N ASN A 482 30.92 -35.15 9.33
CA ASN A 482 30.98 -35.07 10.79
C ASN A 482 31.08 -33.59 11.19
N HIS A 483 29.96 -32.88 11.28
CA HIS A 483 29.92 -31.58 11.91
C HIS A 483 29.85 -31.80 13.43
N LEU A 484 31.01 -32.07 14.03
CA LEU A 484 31.24 -31.68 15.41
C LEU A 484 31.07 -30.15 15.48
N GLY A 485 29.84 -29.70 15.78
CA GLY A 485 29.50 -28.29 16.02
C GLY A 485 28.73 -27.63 14.87
N SER A 486 27.42 -27.83 14.85
CA SER A 486 26.39 -27.10 14.08
C SER A 486 26.46 -27.19 12.54
N ALA A 487 25.85 -28.23 11.98
CA ALA A 487 25.46 -28.26 10.57
C ALA A 487 24.57 -27.04 10.23
N PRO A 488 24.70 -26.43 9.04
CA PRO A 488 23.88 -25.29 8.68
C PRO A 488 22.43 -25.72 8.45
N ASP A 489 21.52 -25.22 9.28
CA ASP A 489 20.11 -25.59 9.26
C ASP A 489 19.44 -25.19 7.93
N ILE A 490 19.29 -26.16 7.02
CA ILE A 490 18.64 -25.99 5.71
C ILE A 490 17.21 -25.45 5.88
N TYR A 491 16.49 -25.86 6.93
CA TYR A 491 15.14 -25.39 7.19
C TYR A 491 15.11 -23.90 7.48
N ASN A 492 15.98 -23.39 8.36
CA ASN A 492 16.05 -21.96 8.65
C ASN A 492 16.43 -21.12 7.41
N ARG A 493 17.30 -21.64 6.54
CA ARG A 493 17.67 -20.97 5.28
C ARG A 493 16.49 -20.89 4.31
N LEU A 494 15.81 -22.00 4.08
CA LEU A 494 14.63 -22.04 3.21
C LEU A 494 13.45 -21.27 3.81
N LEU A 495 13.30 -21.26 5.13
CA LEU A 495 12.30 -20.46 5.85
C LEU A 495 12.54 -18.97 5.65
N LYS A 496 13.79 -18.51 5.75
CA LYS A 496 14.18 -17.11 5.48
C LYS A 496 13.98 -16.75 4.02
N GLN A 497 14.30 -17.66 3.09
CA GLN A 497 14.05 -17.49 1.67
C GLN A 497 12.54 -17.38 1.39
N ASN A 498 11.73 -18.31 1.87
CA ASN A 498 10.28 -18.27 1.69
C ASN A 498 9.70 -17.00 2.31
N SER A 499 10.20 -16.59 3.48
CA SER A 499 9.70 -15.39 4.15
C SER A 499 9.97 -14.09 3.39
N ARG A 500 11.02 -14.05 2.56
CA ARG A 500 11.31 -12.92 1.66
C ARG A 500 10.39 -12.89 0.43
N ILE A 501 9.75 -14.01 0.09
CA ILE A 501 8.84 -14.13 -1.06
C ILE A 501 7.38 -14.00 -0.60
N SER A 502 6.97 -14.77 0.40
CA SER A 502 5.59 -14.87 0.90
C SER A 502 5.28 -14.03 2.15
N GLY A 503 6.26 -13.29 2.71
CA GLY A 503 6.11 -12.54 3.97
C GLY A 503 6.44 -13.39 5.21
N ILE A 504 6.25 -12.89 6.43
CA ILE A 504 6.60 -13.65 7.65
C ILE A 504 5.53 -14.72 7.94
N GLY A 505 5.94 -15.99 7.98
CA GLY A 505 5.05 -17.11 8.27
C GLY A 505 4.81 -17.32 9.77
N ILE A 506 3.73 -18.02 10.10
CA ILE A 506 3.41 -18.41 11.48
C ILE A 506 4.14 -19.72 11.78
N GLY A 507 5.15 -19.66 12.66
CA GLY A 507 5.87 -20.84 13.13
C GLY A 507 5.00 -21.69 14.06
N THR A 508 5.06 -23.01 13.90
CA THR A 508 4.30 -23.97 14.71
C THR A 508 5.08 -24.50 15.91
N GLY A 509 6.41 -24.42 15.85
CA GLY A 509 7.31 -25.12 16.77
C GLY A 509 7.30 -26.63 16.55
N GLU A 510 8.17 -27.33 17.30
CA GLU A 510 8.27 -28.79 17.26
C GLU A 510 7.01 -29.45 17.84
N THR A 511 6.36 -30.29 17.01
CA THR A 511 5.11 -30.97 17.33
C THR A 511 5.25 -32.46 17.05
N ASP A 512 4.93 -33.32 18.02
CA ASP A 512 4.90 -34.77 17.84
C ASP A 512 3.56 -35.22 17.23
N CYS A 513 3.65 -35.84 16.05
CA CYS A 513 2.53 -36.39 15.31
C CYS A 513 2.64 -37.92 15.25
N ASN A 514 2.30 -38.58 16.36
CA ASN A 514 2.31 -40.04 16.51
C ASN A 514 3.68 -40.68 16.23
N GLY A 515 4.74 -40.15 16.86
CA GLY A 515 6.11 -40.66 16.75
C GLY A 515 6.92 -40.01 15.62
N THR A 516 6.33 -39.06 14.90
CA THR A 516 7.03 -38.22 13.92
C THR A 516 7.00 -36.77 14.41
N VAL A 517 8.16 -36.24 14.80
CA VAL A 517 8.28 -34.85 15.23
C VAL A 517 8.53 -33.95 14.03
N ILE A 518 7.66 -32.95 13.85
CA ILE A 518 7.76 -31.94 12.78
C ILE A 518 7.82 -30.53 13.33
N ASP A 519 8.52 -29.66 12.62
CA ASP A 519 8.57 -28.22 12.85
C ASP A 519 8.26 -27.52 11.52
N ALA A 520 7.34 -26.57 11.55
CA ALA A 520 6.81 -25.96 10.34
C ALA A 520 6.54 -24.47 10.50
N ALA A 521 6.44 -23.79 9.35
CA ALA A 521 5.91 -22.45 9.22
C ALA A 521 4.81 -22.46 8.16
N VAL A 522 3.74 -21.72 8.43
CA VAL A 522 2.54 -21.66 7.58
C VAL A 522 2.31 -20.23 7.09
N TRP A 523 1.94 -20.09 5.82
CA TRP A 523 1.46 -18.84 5.22
C TRP A 523 0.07 -19.09 4.64
N GLU A 524 -0.85 -18.18 4.93
CA GLU A 524 -2.22 -18.30 4.49
C GLU A 524 -2.74 -16.96 4.00
N THR A 525 -3.27 -16.95 2.78
CA THR A 525 -4.02 -15.83 2.19
C THR A 525 -5.39 -16.33 1.74
N LEU A 526 -6.22 -15.44 1.20
CA LEU A 526 -7.57 -15.79 0.72
C LEU A 526 -7.56 -16.91 -0.32
N ASP A 527 -6.53 -16.97 -1.17
CA ASP A 527 -6.48 -17.89 -2.33
C ASP A 527 -5.33 -18.89 -2.28
N ASN A 528 -4.39 -18.76 -1.33
CA ASN A 528 -3.18 -19.57 -1.28
C ASN A 528 -2.86 -20.05 0.14
N PHE A 529 -2.46 -21.32 0.24
CA PHE A 529 -1.97 -21.93 1.46
C PHE A 529 -0.57 -22.49 1.23
N GLU A 530 0.37 -22.14 2.10
CA GLU A 530 1.74 -22.64 2.06
C GLU A 530 2.14 -23.21 3.42
N ILE A 531 2.86 -24.31 3.41
CA ILE A 531 3.53 -24.83 4.61
C ILE A 531 4.91 -25.35 4.23
N LEU A 532 5.92 -24.87 4.94
CA LEU A 532 7.30 -25.33 4.88
C LEU A 532 7.57 -26.09 6.19
N ALA A 533 8.02 -27.33 6.11
CA ALA A 533 8.21 -28.21 7.25
C ALA A 533 9.51 -29.00 7.17
N ARG A 534 10.10 -29.26 8.32
CA ARG A 534 11.19 -30.23 8.51
C ARG A 534 10.75 -31.38 9.41
N TYR A 535 11.35 -32.54 9.20
CA TYR A 535 11.25 -33.66 10.15
C TYR A 535 12.49 -33.66 11.02
N VAL A 536 12.32 -33.70 12.35
CA VAL A 536 13.45 -33.73 13.27
C VAL A 536 14.32 -34.98 13.06
N SER A 537 13.71 -36.09 12.65
CA SER A 537 14.42 -37.34 12.30
C SER A 537 15.17 -37.30 10.96
N LYS A 538 14.93 -36.29 10.11
CA LYS A 538 15.54 -36.13 8.79
C LYS A 538 16.02 -34.69 8.57
N PRO A 539 17.10 -34.26 9.24
CA PRO A 539 17.54 -32.87 9.24
C PRO A 539 18.04 -32.35 7.89
N SER A 540 18.37 -33.24 6.95
CA SER A 540 18.77 -32.89 5.58
C SER A 540 17.59 -32.73 4.61
N GLU A 541 16.36 -33.06 5.02
CA GLU A 541 15.16 -32.98 4.17
C GLU A 541 14.24 -31.85 4.66
N VAL A 542 13.88 -30.95 3.74
CA VAL A 542 12.84 -29.94 3.94
C VAL A 542 11.76 -30.13 2.90
N ARG A 543 10.51 -30.08 3.35
CA ARG A 543 9.33 -30.23 2.50
C ARG A 543 8.52 -28.97 2.52
N MET A 544 7.97 -28.61 1.38
CA MET A 544 6.99 -27.53 1.27
C MET A 544 5.82 -27.97 0.40
N MET A 545 4.66 -27.42 0.68
CA MET A 545 3.55 -27.46 -0.26
C MET A 545 2.92 -26.08 -0.40
N ARG A 546 2.46 -25.80 -1.61
CA ARG A 546 1.71 -24.61 -2.00
C ARG A 546 0.43 -25.08 -2.66
N LEU A 547 -0.72 -24.66 -2.15
CA LEU A 547 -2.01 -25.16 -2.61
C LEU A 547 -2.98 -23.99 -2.78
N ASP A 548 -3.89 -24.13 -3.74
CA ASP A 548 -5.13 -23.35 -3.78
C ASP A 548 -5.82 -23.55 -2.42
N LYS A 549 -6.16 -22.43 -1.76
CA LYS A 549 -6.79 -22.44 -0.42
C LYS A 549 -8.03 -23.33 -0.37
N LYS A 550 -8.75 -23.49 -1.49
CA LYS A 550 -9.93 -24.37 -1.60
C LYS A 550 -9.63 -25.87 -1.43
N GLN A 551 -8.36 -26.28 -1.52
CA GLN A 551 -7.95 -27.68 -1.37
C GLN A 551 -7.71 -28.07 0.09
N ILE A 552 -7.63 -27.11 1.00
CA ILE A 552 -7.35 -27.31 2.42
C ILE A 552 -8.54 -26.86 3.26
N SER A 553 -8.87 -27.62 4.31
CA SER A 553 -9.94 -27.27 5.24
C SER A 553 -9.41 -26.43 6.40
N ASP A 554 -10.16 -25.40 6.80
CA ASP A 554 -9.84 -24.52 7.96
C ASP A 554 -9.76 -25.26 9.30
N LYS A 555 -10.21 -26.52 9.36
CA LYS A 555 -10.21 -27.34 10.58
C LYS A 555 -8.99 -28.26 10.70
N MET A 556 -8.09 -28.25 9.72
CA MET A 556 -6.91 -29.11 9.73
C MET A 556 -5.91 -28.66 10.79
N LYS A 557 -5.42 -29.63 11.55
CA LYS A 557 -4.31 -29.47 12.48
C LYS A 557 -2.99 -29.75 11.78
N LEU A 558 -1.88 -29.32 12.39
CA LEU A 558 -0.54 -29.49 11.82
C LEU A 558 -0.25 -30.95 11.40
N CYS A 559 -0.59 -31.92 12.24
CA CYS A 559 -0.36 -33.33 11.95
C CYS A 559 -1.18 -33.88 10.77
N ASP A 560 -2.30 -33.24 10.41
CA ASP A 560 -3.12 -33.66 9.26
C ASP A 560 -2.38 -33.41 7.93
N TYR A 561 -1.48 -32.41 7.91
CA TYR A 561 -0.66 -32.06 6.74
C TYR A 561 0.43 -33.07 6.42
N LEU A 562 0.77 -33.99 7.34
CA LEU A 562 1.76 -35.04 7.09
C LEU A 562 1.41 -35.90 5.87
N SER A 563 0.12 -36.19 5.69
CA SER A 563 -0.37 -36.96 4.55
C SER A 563 -0.12 -36.25 3.21
N TYR A 564 -0.10 -34.93 3.22
CA TYR A 564 0.20 -34.10 2.05
C TYR A 564 1.72 -33.97 1.87
N LEU A 565 2.45 -33.59 2.91
CA LEU A 565 3.92 -33.43 2.83
C LEU A 565 4.63 -34.71 2.36
N ASN A 566 4.11 -35.89 2.72
CA ASN A 566 4.70 -37.19 2.34
C ASN A 566 4.28 -37.71 0.95
N LYS A 567 3.40 -37.00 0.22
CA LYS A 567 2.77 -37.53 -0.99
C LYS A 567 3.72 -37.64 -2.20
N TYR A 568 4.74 -36.78 -2.28
CA TYR A 568 5.67 -36.65 -3.41
C TYR A 568 7.09 -36.31 -2.99
#